data_AF-A0A1N7GQS3-F1
#
_entry.id   AF-A0A1N7GQS3-F1
#
_cell.length_a   1.000
_cell.length_b   1.000
_cell.length_c   1.000
_cell.angle_alpha   90.00
_cell.angle_beta   90.00
_cell.angle_gamma   90.00
#
_symmetry.space_group_name_H-M   'P 1'
#
loop_
_entity.id
_entity.type
_entity.pdbx_description
1 polymer ?
#
loop_
_entity_poly.entity_id
_entity_poly.type
_entity_poly.pdbx_seq_one_letter_code
_entity_poly.pdbx_strand_id
1 'polypeptide(L)'
;MDYPKSVPSVGLVNGRFVDENPLAGTPGSLIPAVWGNSVTQEILGVISSAGMTPSEADNGQLIKALQTILGRSSPMRSVVTRLTTSKVLAADELGLVLIDSSAGASTVTLPAANAALGVRDVIVRRVDNSGNRLTVRADGNDRVRFHTHLAANGYPFLVLMGSGDWWHLRSDGTGVWWPLGRFDATPLGRISFDSARQVLPGGYAVLNGNLLSRSDWPWLFDLAQSSGVMVTEATRVGSEGAWTNGDGATTFRLPDIRGEFLRVLDEARGVDVNRLAGSRQADALESHNHFLPTSSGTAVRPTPSLPDSLWDLTHDVNAAPVSGTLGTTFPNAAYNSGDSVGNIGGFSTETRPRNIAYPARIKLI
;
A
#
# COMPACT_ATOMS: atom_id res chain seq x y z
N MET A 1 -21.75 5.55 -44.92
CA MET A 1 -21.94 6.28 -46.16
C MET A 1 -20.71 6.10 -47.04
N ASP A 2 -20.91 5.56 -48.24
CA ASP A 2 -19.97 5.53 -49.35
C ASP A 2 -20.65 6.22 -50.56
N TYR A 3 -19.95 6.37 -51.69
CA TYR A 3 -20.55 6.87 -52.93
C TYR A 3 -21.82 6.08 -53.31
N PRO A 4 -22.84 6.73 -53.90
CA PRO A 4 -24.15 6.14 -54.17
C PRO A 4 -24.13 5.18 -55.38
N LYS A 5 -23.39 4.07 -55.29
CA LYS A 5 -23.20 3.09 -56.36
C LYS A 5 -24.48 2.30 -56.66
N SER A 6 -25.40 2.21 -55.71
CA SER A 6 -26.67 1.50 -55.84
C SER A 6 -27.78 2.33 -56.47
N VAL A 7 -27.62 3.66 -56.60
CA VAL A 7 -28.61 4.56 -57.20
C VAL A 7 -28.53 4.45 -58.73
N PRO A 8 -29.59 4.01 -59.43
CA PRO A 8 -29.58 3.91 -60.89
C PRO A 8 -29.36 5.27 -61.55
N SER A 9 -28.60 5.30 -62.64
CA SER A 9 -28.37 6.50 -63.47
C SER A 9 -27.78 7.70 -62.73
N VAL A 10 -27.10 7.49 -61.61
CA VAL A 10 -26.44 8.56 -60.83
C VAL A 10 -25.26 9.22 -61.56
N GLY A 11 -24.76 8.58 -62.63
CA GLY A 11 -23.70 9.11 -63.49
C GLY A 11 -22.31 9.07 -62.86
N LEU A 12 -22.00 8.04 -62.06
CA LEU A 12 -20.66 7.84 -61.50
C LEU A 12 -19.73 7.17 -62.52
N VAL A 13 -18.48 7.61 -62.58
CA VAL A 13 -17.41 6.95 -63.35
C VAL A 13 -16.30 6.55 -62.38
N ASN A 14 -15.88 5.28 -62.43
CA ASN A 14 -14.94 4.68 -61.46
C ASN A 14 -15.35 4.90 -59.98
N GLY A 15 -16.66 4.94 -59.72
CA GLY A 15 -17.23 5.16 -58.39
C GLY A 15 -17.14 6.59 -57.87
N ARG A 16 -16.94 7.60 -58.73
CA ARG A 16 -16.88 9.03 -58.38
C ARG A 16 -17.79 9.87 -59.28
N PHE A 17 -18.20 11.03 -58.79
CA PHE A 17 -19.00 11.98 -59.57
C PHE A 17 -18.15 12.59 -60.69
N VAL A 18 -18.75 12.81 -61.86
CA VAL A 18 -18.11 13.41 -63.05
C VAL A 18 -19.02 14.46 -63.66
N ASP A 19 -18.44 15.51 -64.21
CA ASP A 19 -19.21 16.54 -64.91
C ASP A 19 -19.57 16.05 -66.32
N GLU A 20 -20.64 16.61 -66.88
CA GLU A 20 -21.03 16.33 -68.25
C GLU A 20 -19.91 16.73 -69.21
N ASN A 21 -19.69 15.93 -70.25
CA ASN A 21 -18.85 16.30 -71.37
C ASN A 21 -19.68 16.32 -72.67
N PRO A 22 -20.24 17.49 -73.04
CA PRO A 22 -21.06 17.63 -74.23
C PRO A 22 -20.32 17.29 -75.52
N LEU A 23 -19.00 17.47 -75.56
CA LEU A 23 -18.16 17.20 -76.74
C LEU A 23 -17.90 15.70 -76.93
N ALA A 24 -17.88 14.92 -75.85
CA ALA A 24 -17.71 13.47 -75.89
C ALA A 24 -19.06 12.71 -75.85
N GLY A 25 -20.19 13.42 -75.72
CA GLY A 25 -21.52 12.83 -75.61
C GLY A 25 -21.74 12.00 -74.34
N THR A 26 -20.93 12.22 -73.29
CA THR A 26 -21.04 11.45 -72.04
C THR A 26 -21.87 12.22 -71.01
N PRO A 27 -22.99 11.65 -70.53
CA PRO A 27 -23.81 12.26 -69.48
C PRO A 27 -23.01 12.44 -68.18
N GLY A 28 -23.19 13.59 -67.53
CA GLY A 28 -22.61 13.87 -66.21
C GLY A 28 -23.40 13.25 -65.06
N SER A 29 -22.84 13.36 -63.86
CA SER A 29 -23.52 13.06 -62.61
C SER A 29 -24.70 14.01 -62.34
N LEU A 30 -25.62 13.57 -61.48
CA LEU A 30 -26.79 14.37 -61.06
C LEU A 30 -26.44 15.65 -60.28
N ILE A 31 -25.21 15.74 -59.77
CA ILE A 31 -24.66 16.86 -59.01
C ILE A 31 -23.28 17.22 -59.55
N PRO A 32 -22.82 18.48 -59.37
CA PRO A 32 -21.47 18.89 -59.80
C PRO A 32 -20.39 18.00 -59.20
N ALA A 33 -19.45 17.54 -60.04
CA ALA A 33 -18.43 16.56 -59.65
C ALA A 33 -17.56 17.08 -58.51
N VAL A 34 -17.15 18.34 -58.58
CA VAL A 34 -16.32 18.98 -57.55
C VAL A 34 -17.04 18.94 -56.20
N TRP A 35 -18.31 19.34 -56.15
CA TRP A 35 -19.09 19.37 -54.91
C TRP A 35 -19.33 17.95 -54.37
N GLY A 36 -19.88 17.05 -55.19
CA GLY A 36 -20.20 15.68 -54.77
C GLY A 36 -18.99 14.92 -54.27
N ASN A 37 -17.87 14.98 -55.00
CA ASN A 37 -16.64 14.30 -54.59
C ASN A 37 -16.05 14.91 -53.32
N SER A 38 -16.05 16.24 -53.17
CA SER A 38 -15.49 16.90 -51.98
C SER A 38 -16.22 16.49 -50.69
N VAL A 39 -17.56 16.59 -50.69
CA VAL A 39 -18.38 16.24 -49.53
C VAL A 39 -18.28 14.74 -49.20
N THR A 40 -18.37 13.87 -50.21
CA THR A 40 -18.28 12.42 -49.97
C THR A 40 -16.88 12.03 -49.45
N GLN A 41 -15.80 12.62 -49.99
CA GLN A 41 -14.45 12.34 -49.51
C GLN A 41 -14.20 12.83 -48.08
N GLU A 42 -14.75 13.99 -47.70
CA GLU A 42 -14.63 14.49 -46.33
C GLU A 42 -15.29 13.54 -45.32
N ILE A 43 -16.51 13.08 -45.62
CA ILE A 43 -17.24 12.11 -44.79
C ILE A 43 -16.51 10.76 -44.73
N LEU A 44 -16.02 10.27 -45.88
CA LEU A 44 -15.22 9.05 -45.95
C LEU A 44 -13.95 9.16 -45.12
N GLY A 45 -13.28 10.31 -45.14
CA GLY A 45 -12.10 10.60 -44.32
C GLY A 45 -12.40 10.43 -42.83
N VAL A 46 -13.53 10.98 -42.35
CA VAL A 46 -13.96 10.81 -40.95
C VAL A 46 -14.23 9.33 -40.64
N ILE A 47 -14.98 8.63 -41.49
CA ILE A 47 -15.32 7.19 -41.30
C ILE A 47 -14.05 6.32 -41.25
N SER A 48 -13.12 6.53 -42.18
CA SER A 48 -11.85 5.81 -42.23
C SER A 48 -10.94 6.15 -41.05
N SER A 49 -10.92 7.41 -40.58
CA SER A 49 -10.14 7.80 -39.39
C SER A 49 -10.64 7.12 -38.11
N ALA A 50 -11.93 6.79 -38.04
CA ALA A 50 -12.50 5.98 -36.97
C ALA A 50 -12.14 4.49 -37.08
N GLY A 51 -11.49 4.04 -38.17
CA GLY A 51 -11.18 2.65 -38.45
C GLY A 51 -12.38 1.84 -38.96
N MET A 52 -13.42 2.51 -39.45
CA MET A 52 -14.63 1.87 -39.98
C MET A 52 -14.53 1.73 -41.51
N THR A 53 -15.06 0.64 -42.05
CA THR A 53 -15.18 0.46 -43.50
C THR A 53 -16.42 1.18 -44.02
N PRO A 54 -16.28 2.11 -44.99
CA PRO A 54 -17.42 2.78 -45.60
C PRO A 54 -18.44 1.83 -46.22
N SER A 55 -19.72 2.12 -46.03
CA SER A 55 -20.85 1.39 -46.58
C SER A 55 -21.92 2.37 -47.05
N GLU A 56 -22.35 2.23 -48.30
CA GLU A 56 -23.44 2.99 -48.89
C GLU A 56 -24.77 2.75 -48.14
N ALA A 57 -24.98 1.53 -47.64
CA ALA A 57 -26.22 1.13 -46.97
C ALA A 57 -26.38 1.70 -45.54
N ASP A 58 -25.33 2.28 -44.95
CA ASP A 58 -25.35 2.78 -43.58
C ASP A 58 -25.21 4.31 -43.52
N ASN A 59 -26.35 4.98 -43.41
CA ASN A 59 -26.45 6.44 -43.23
C ASN A 59 -26.04 6.91 -41.82
N GLY A 60 -25.82 5.99 -40.88
CA GLY A 60 -25.36 6.27 -39.52
C GLY A 60 -23.84 6.23 -39.35
N GLN A 61 -23.05 5.94 -40.39
CA GLN A 61 -21.60 5.79 -40.21
C GLN A 61 -20.89 7.08 -39.79
N LEU A 62 -21.33 8.25 -40.24
CA LEU A 62 -20.71 9.51 -39.83
C LEU A 62 -20.85 9.73 -38.32
N ILE A 63 -22.05 9.52 -37.76
CA ILE A 63 -22.27 9.67 -36.32
C ILE A 63 -21.52 8.60 -35.51
N LYS A 64 -21.49 7.34 -35.98
CA LYS A 64 -20.71 6.25 -35.34
C LYS A 64 -19.21 6.55 -35.35
N ALA A 65 -18.71 7.08 -36.46
CA ALA A 65 -17.31 7.49 -36.61
C ALA A 65 -16.98 8.64 -35.66
N LEU A 66 -17.81 9.68 -35.61
CA LEU A 66 -17.66 10.78 -34.66
C LEU A 66 -17.70 10.30 -33.21
N GLN A 67 -18.64 9.43 -32.83
CA GLN A 67 -18.70 8.84 -31.48
C GLN A 67 -17.43 8.06 -31.14
N THR A 68 -16.86 7.34 -32.11
CA THR A 68 -15.61 6.60 -31.95
C THR A 68 -14.43 7.55 -31.77
N ILE A 69 -14.32 8.56 -32.63
CA ILE A 69 -13.24 9.56 -32.59
C ILE A 69 -13.32 10.35 -31.27
N LEU A 70 -14.49 10.89 -30.93
CA LEU A 70 -14.72 11.60 -29.67
C LEU A 70 -14.49 10.68 -28.46
N GLY A 71 -14.82 9.40 -28.56
CA GLY A 71 -14.53 8.40 -27.53
C GLY A 71 -13.05 8.09 -27.36
N ARG A 72 -12.24 8.22 -28.42
CA ARG A 72 -10.77 8.15 -28.37
C ARG A 72 -10.18 9.46 -27.82
N SER A 73 -10.72 10.60 -28.23
CA SER A 73 -10.27 11.94 -27.82
C SER A 73 -10.67 12.32 -26.40
N SER A 74 -11.71 11.68 -25.82
CA SER A 74 -12.13 11.95 -24.44
C SER A 74 -11.30 11.11 -23.46
N PRO A 75 -10.44 11.72 -22.63
CA PRO A 75 -9.65 10.98 -21.64
C PRO A 75 -10.51 10.29 -20.57
N MET A 76 -11.80 10.64 -20.46
CA MET A 76 -12.76 10.12 -19.48
C MET A 76 -14.02 9.55 -20.15
N ARG A 77 -13.89 8.75 -21.23
CA ARG A 77 -15.03 7.99 -21.75
C ARG A 77 -15.64 7.16 -20.61
N SER A 78 -16.94 7.35 -20.35
CA SER A 78 -17.65 6.62 -19.30
C SER A 78 -17.94 5.18 -19.73
N VAL A 79 -16.90 4.34 -19.75
CA VAL A 79 -16.99 2.90 -19.98
C VAL A 79 -16.98 2.18 -18.64
N VAL A 80 -17.82 1.16 -18.46
CA VAL A 80 -17.77 0.27 -17.30
C VAL A 80 -17.38 -1.13 -17.77
N THR A 81 -16.18 -1.56 -17.41
CA THR A 81 -15.64 -2.89 -17.72
C THR A 81 -15.73 -3.76 -16.48
N ARG A 82 -16.22 -5.00 -16.61
CA ARG A 82 -16.29 -5.96 -15.50
C ARG A 82 -15.39 -7.15 -15.80
N LEU A 83 -14.54 -7.50 -14.84
CA LEU A 83 -13.58 -8.60 -14.95
C LEU A 83 -13.74 -9.56 -13.77
N THR A 84 -13.67 -10.86 -14.05
CA THR A 84 -13.65 -11.94 -13.04
C THR A 84 -12.38 -12.79 -13.14
N THR A 85 -11.49 -12.48 -14.09
CA THR A 85 -10.24 -13.19 -14.37
C THR A 85 -9.15 -12.20 -14.80
N SER A 86 -7.89 -12.66 -14.80
CA SER A 86 -6.75 -11.87 -15.29
C SER A 86 -6.93 -11.47 -16.75
N LYS A 87 -6.58 -10.23 -17.09
CA LYS A 87 -6.75 -9.68 -18.44
C LYS A 87 -5.77 -8.54 -18.74
N VAL A 88 -5.35 -8.43 -19.99
CA VAL A 88 -4.74 -7.21 -20.55
C VAL A 88 -5.86 -6.33 -21.10
N LEU A 89 -6.01 -5.13 -20.55
CA LEU A 89 -7.06 -4.18 -20.93
C LEU A 89 -6.78 -3.58 -22.30
N ALA A 90 -7.81 -3.50 -23.15
CA ALA A 90 -7.77 -2.70 -24.36
C ALA A 90 -8.10 -1.23 -24.07
N ALA A 91 -7.67 -0.32 -24.96
CA ALA A 91 -7.84 1.13 -24.78
C ALA A 91 -9.32 1.55 -24.67
N ASP A 92 -10.22 0.84 -25.34
CA ASP A 92 -11.66 1.08 -25.31
C ASP A 92 -12.36 0.53 -24.05
N GLU A 93 -11.66 -0.27 -23.25
CA GLU A 93 -12.11 -0.79 -21.95
C GLU A 93 -11.72 0.11 -20.78
N LEU A 94 -10.94 1.16 -21.04
CA LEU A 94 -10.55 2.15 -20.05
C LEU A 94 -11.72 3.08 -19.71
N GLY A 95 -11.88 3.31 -18.41
CA GLY A 95 -13.02 3.97 -17.78
C GLY A 95 -13.07 3.52 -16.32
N LEU A 96 -14.22 3.01 -15.86
CA LEU A 96 -14.34 2.30 -14.59
C LEU A 96 -14.21 0.78 -14.81
N VAL A 97 -13.14 0.19 -14.31
CA VAL A 97 -12.87 -1.25 -14.36
C VAL A 97 -13.19 -1.85 -12.99
N LEU A 98 -14.25 -2.65 -12.94
CA LEU A 98 -14.70 -3.39 -11.76
C LEU A 98 -14.14 -4.81 -11.80
N ILE A 99 -13.41 -5.20 -10.77
CA ILE A 99 -12.63 -6.45 -10.77
C ILE A 99 -13.05 -7.31 -9.58
N ASP A 100 -13.55 -8.51 -9.87
CA ASP A 100 -13.87 -9.54 -8.90
C ASP A 100 -12.75 -10.59 -8.93
N SER A 101 -12.05 -10.74 -7.81
CA SER A 101 -10.99 -11.74 -7.61
C SER A 101 -11.36 -12.79 -6.57
N SER A 102 -12.65 -13.02 -6.34
CA SER A 102 -13.14 -14.01 -5.37
C SER A 102 -12.67 -15.44 -5.70
N ALA A 103 -12.53 -15.77 -6.99
CA ALA A 103 -12.11 -17.09 -7.45
C ALA A 103 -10.60 -17.39 -7.21
N GLY A 104 -9.77 -16.37 -7.03
CA GLY A 104 -8.32 -16.54 -6.83
C GLY A 104 -7.52 -15.27 -7.12
N ALA A 105 -6.21 -15.37 -6.98
CA ALA A 105 -5.31 -14.27 -7.33
C ALA A 105 -5.45 -13.92 -8.82
N SER A 106 -5.44 -12.62 -9.13
CA SER A 106 -5.69 -12.11 -10.48
C SER A 106 -4.72 -10.97 -10.81
N THR A 107 -4.50 -10.77 -12.11
CA THR A 107 -3.67 -9.67 -12.64
C THR A 107 -4.40 -8.96 -13.77
N VAL A 108 -4.59 -7.66 -13.62
CA VAL A 108 -5.09 -6.77 -14.67
C VAL A 108 -3.93 -5.95 -15.19
N THR A 109 -3.59 -6.12 -16.46
CA THR A 109 -2.53 -5.37 -17.12
C THR A 109 -3.14 -4.15 -17.82
N LEU A 110 -2.68 -2.96 -17.45
CA LEU A 110 -2.98 -1.70 -18.13
C LEU A 110 -2.37 -1.75 -19.54
N PRO A 111 -2.99 -1.13 -20.56
CA PRO A 111 -2.38 -1.04 -21.88
C PRO A 111 -1.10 -0.21 -21.81
N ALA A 112 -0.24 -0.37 -22.84
CA ALA A 112 0.95 0.45 -22.98
C ALA A 112 0.60 1.95 -22.99
N ALA A 113 1.21 2.72 -22.10
CA ALA A 113 1.12 4.16 -22.02
C ALA A 113 1.97 4.78 -23.14
N ASN A 114 1.53 4.66 -24.38
CA ASN A 114 2.28 5.16 -25.55
C ASN A 114 1.51 6.26 -26.29
N ALA A 115 2.12 6.83 -27.33
CA ALA A 115 1.51 7.89 -28.13
C ALA A 115 0.17 7.47 -28.77
N ALA A 116 -0.04 6.18 -29.05
CA ALA A 116 -1.29 5.68 -29.61
C ALA A 116 -2.42 5.65 -28.56
N LEU A 117 -2.11 5.35 -27.30
CA LEU A 117 -3.05 5.49 -26.19
C LEU A 117 -3.29 6.95 -25.82
N GLY A 118 -2.22 7.76 -25.85
CA GLY A 118 -2.21 9.14 -25.41
C GLY A 118 -2.48 9.31 -23.91
N VAL A 119 -3.00 10.48 -23.55
CA VAL A 119 -3.41 10.78 -22.17
C VAL A 119 -4.78 10.18 -21.91
N ARG A 120 -4.86 9.23 -20.98
CA ARG A 120 -6.09 8.46 -20.73
C ARG A 120 -6.23 8.05 -19.28
N ASP A 121 -7.45 8.18 -18.74
CA ASP A 121 -7.75 7.84 -17.35
C ASP A 121 -8.36 6.44 -17.23
N VAL A 122 -8.12 5.81 -16.08
CA VAL A 122 -8.76 4.57 -15.67
C VAL A 122 -8.94 4.55 -14.16
N ILE A 123 -10.11 4.12 -13.71
CA ILE A 123 -10.37 3.77 -12.31
C ILE A 123 -10.45 2.25 -12.24
N VAL A 124 -9.48 1.62 -11.60
CA VAL A 124 -9.52 0.19 -11.28
C VAL A 124 -10.07 0.02 -9.87
N ARG A 125 -11.08 -0.81 -9.70
CA ARG A 125 -11.78 -1.00 -8.42
C ARG A 125 -12.06 -2.46 -8.15
N ARG A 126 -11.70 -2.90 -6.95
CA ARG A 126 -12.06 -4.22 -6.44
C ARG A 126 -13.52 -4.24 -6.01
N VAL A 127 -14.27 -5.28 -6.37
CA VAL A 127 -15.69 -5.43 -5.99
C VAL A 127 -15.96 -6.62 -5.08
N ASP A 128 -14.99 -7.51 -4.89
CA ASP A 128 -15.08 -8.62 -3.94
C ASP A 128 -14.40 -8.30 -2.60
N ASN A 129 -14.64 -9.16 -1.61
CA ASN A 129 -14.09 -9.06 -0.25
C ASN A 129 -13.06 -10.17 0.06
N SER A 130 -12.52 -10.87 -0.94
CA SER A 130 -11.58 -11.96 -0.69
C SER A 130 -10.19 -11.44 -0.27
N GLY A 131 -9.42 -12.27 0.40
CA GLY A 131 -8.01 -12.00 0.70
C GLY A 131 -7.06 -12.26 -0.48
N ASN A 132 -7.59 -12.62 -1.65
CA ASN A 132 -6.80 -12.93 -2.83
C ASN A 132 -6.06 -11.69 -3.32
N ARG A 133 -4.84 -11.88 -3.82
CA ARG A 133 -4.03 -10.80 -4.37
C ARG A 133 -4.60 -10.36 -5.73
N LEU A 134 -4.99 -9.10 -5.83
CA LEU A 134 -5.35 -8.45 -7.09
C LEU A 134 -4.22 -7.49 -7.47
N THR A 135 -3.51 -7.82 -8.54
CA THR A 135 -2.41 -7.02 -9.06
C THR A 135 -2.88 -6.17 -10.24
N VAL A 136 -2.56 -4.87 -10.24
CA VAL A 136 -2.72 -4.00 -11.40
C VAL A 136 -1.33 -3.67 -11.92
N ARG A 137 -1.02 -4.09 -13.13
CA ARG A 137 0.32 -4.07 -13.70
C ARG A 137 0.39 -3.15 -14.92
N ALA A 138 1.48 -2.41 -15.07
CA ALA A 138 1.78 -1.66 -16.29
C ALA A 138 2.36 -2.61 -17.36
N ASP A 139 2.06 -2.36 -18.63
CA ASP A 139 2.54 -3.20 -19.73
C ASP A 139 4.06 -3.10 -19.92
N GLY A 140 4.71 -4.22 -20.22
CA GLY A 140 6.15 -4.27 -20.55
C GLY A 140 7.04 -3.50 -19.56
N ASN A 141 7.65 -2.42 -20.07
CA ASN A 141 8.60 -1.57 -19.34
C ASN A 141 7.96 -0.31 -18.74
N ASP A 142 6.66 -0.13 -18.88
CA ASP A 142 5.96 1.00 -18.31
C ASP A 142 5.97 0.95 -16.79
N ARG A 143 5.70 2.09 -16.14
CA ARG A 143 5.73 2.21 -14.68
C ARG A 143 4.52 2.95 -14.13
N VAL A 144 4.07 2.51 -12.97
CA VAL A 144 3.14 3.28 -12.13
C VAL A 144 3.96 4.15 -11.17
N ARG A 145 3.84 5.47 -11.27
CA ARG A 145 4.60 6.46 -10.47
C ARG A 145 3.99 6.69 -9.08
N PHE A 146 3.79 5.63 -8.30
CA PHE A 146 3.45 5.73 -6.87
C PHE A 146 4.67 5.50 -5.99
N HIS A 147 4.64 6.05 -4.75
CA HIS A 147 5.78 6.06 -3.82
C HIS A 147 7.10 6.53 -4.46
N THR A 148 7.05 7.62 -5.24
CA THR A 148 8.22 8.17 -5.96
C THR A 148 9.34 8.68 -5.04
N HIS A 149 9.06 8.90 -3.75
CA HIS A 149 10.06 9.20 -2.73
C HIS A 149 10.92 7.98 -2.35
N LEU A 150 10.45 6.76 -2.60
CA LEU A 150 11.21 5.52 -2.40
C LEU A 150 11.90 5.11 -3.71
N ALA A 151 11.14 5.13 -4.82
CA ALA A 151 11.65 4.78 -6.13
C ALA A 151 11.22 5.84 -7.15
N ALA A 152 12.16 6.69 -7.60
CA ALA A 152 11.87 7.81 -8.49
C ALA A 152 11.12 7.40 -9.77
N ASN A 153 11.45 6.22 -10.32
CA ASN A 153 10.83 5.65 -11.51
C ASN A 153 9.50 4.93 -11.26
N GLY A 154 9.06 4.82 -10.00
CA GLY A 154 7.88 4.04 -9.62
C GLY A 154 8.10 2.53 -9.76
N TYR A 155 6.99 1.79 -9.76
CA TYR A 155 7.00 0.32 -9.76
C TYR A 155 6.23 -0.24 -10.97
N PRO A 156 6.53 -1.47 -11.41
CA PRO A 156 5.84 -2.08 -12.55
C PRO A 156 4.38 -2.45 -12.25
N PHE A 157 3.98 -2.52 -10.98
CA PHE A 157 2.62 -2.85 -10.58
C PHE A 157 2.27 -2.22 -9.24
N LEU A 158 0.98 -2.19 -8.94
CA LEU A 158 0.41 -1.93 -7.62
C LEU A 158 -0.58 -3.07 -7.28
N VAL A 159 -1.13 -3.05 -6.06
CA VAL A 159 -2.12 -4.04 -5.62
C VAL A 159 -3.37 -3.37 -5.05
N LEU A 160 -4.51 -4.04 -5.20
CA LEU A 160 -5.78 -3.71 -4.54
C LEU A 160 -6.06 -4.81 -3.51
N MET A 161 -5.80 -4.52 -2.23
CA MET A 161 -5.73 -5.51 -1.16
C MET A 161 -6.94 -5.47 -0.21
N GLY A 162 -7.82 -4.49 -0.37
CA GLY A 162 -9.04 -4.33 0.39
C GLY A 162 -10.31 -4.41 -0.45
N SER A 163 -11.39 -4.88 0.18
CA SER A 163 -12.76 -4.73 -0.30
C SER A 163 -13.05 -3.29 -0.67
N GLY A 164 -13.41 -3.05 -1.93
CA GLY A 164 -13.72 -1.70 -2.40
C GLY A 164 -12.50 -0.81 -2.67
N ASP A 165 -11.27 -1.31 -2.50
CA ASP A 165 -10.05 -0.57 -2.89
C ASP A 165 -10.15 -0.14 -4.35
N TRP A 166 -9.64 1.05 -4.61
CA TRP A 166 -9.55 1.57 -5.97
C TRP A 166 -8.33 2.47 -6.14
N TRP A 167 -7.91 2.57 -7.40
CA TRP A 167 -6.92 3.53 -7.88
C TRP A 167 -7.45 4.23 -9.12
N HIS A 168 -7.27 5.54 -9.18
CA HIS A 168 -7.46 6.34 -10.39
C HIS A 168 -6.07 6.62 -10.96
N LEU A 169 -5.82 6.12 -12.16
CA LEU A 169 -4.56 6.24 -12.87
C LEU A 169 -4.76 7.01 -14.18
N ARG A 170 -3.72 7.71 -14.63
CA ARG A 170 -3.67 8.40 -15.92
C ARG A 170 -2.40 8.03 -16.68
N SER A 171 -2.54 7.54 -17.90
CA SER A 171 -1.44 7.42 -18.85
C SER A 171 -0.96 8.81 -19.25
N ASP A 172 0.35 9.02 -19.35
CA ASP A 172 0.92 10.21 -19.99
C ASP A 172 1.29 10.01 -21.47
N GLY A 173 1.09 8.80 -22.00
CA GLY A 173 1.43 8.45 -23.37
C GLY A 173 2.93 8.26 -23.62
N THR A 174 3.76 8.25 -22.57
CA THR A 174 5.23 8.17 -22.66
C THR A 174 5.87 7.10 -21.75
N GLY A 175 5.09 6.09 -21.36
CA GLY A 175 5.51 4.90 -20.63
C GLY A 175 5.17 4.94 -19.14
N VAL A 176 4.32 5.89 -18.73
CA VAL A 176 4.03 6.12 -17.32
C VAL A 176 2.53 6.23 -17.06
N TRP A 177 2.13 5.60 -15.95
CA TRP A 177 0.83 5.72 -15.32
C TRP A 177 0.95 6.52 -14.02
N TRP A 178 0.33 7.70 -13.99
CA TRP A 178 0.29 8.59 -12.84
C TRP A 178 -0.89 8.28 -11.93
N PRO A 179 -0.67 8.08 -10.62
CA PRO A 179 -1.78 7.99 -9.67
C PRO A 179 -2.38 9.37 -9.42
N LEU A 180 -3.68 9.49 -9.63
CA LEU A 180 -4.46 10.71 -9.38
C LEU A 180 -5.27 10.61 -8.07
N GLY A 181 -5.61 9.40 -7.66
CA GLY A 181 -6.37 9.15 -6.44
C GLY A 181 -6.38 7.67 -6.07
N ARG A 182 -6.68 7.38 -4.80
CA ARG A 182 -6.84 6.03 -4.27
C ARG A 182 -7.79 6.03 -3.07
N PHE A 183 -8.31 4.86 -2.72
CA PHE A 183 -9.20 4.70 -1.57
C PHE A 183 -8.53 5.07 -0.24
N ASP A 184 -7.45 4.36 0.12
CA ASP A 184 -6.69 4.65 1.34
C ASP A 184 -5.47 5.52 1.02
N ALA A 185 -5.50 6.77 1.49
CA ALA A 185 -4.41 7.73 1.32
C ALA A 185 -3.34 7.66 2.43
N THR A 186 -3.47 6.74 3.38
CA THR A 186 -2.53 6.58 4.50
C THR A 186 -1.09 6.35 4.00
N PRO A 187 -0.09 7.06 4.57
CA PRO A 187 1.30 6.86 4.20
C PRO A 187 1.74 5.40 4.42
N LEU A 188 2.54 4.88 3.48
CA LEU A 188 3.13 3.55 3.61
C LEU A 188 3.94 3.47 4.91
N GLY A 189 3.80 2.36 5.64
CA GLY A 189 4.51 2.12 6.89
C GLY A 189 3.88 2.72 8.14
N ARG A 190 2.79 3.48 8.01
CA ARG A 190 2.05 3.94 9.19
C ARG A 190 1.48 2.73 9.95
N ILE A 191 1.70 2.70 11.26
CA ILE A 191 1.13 1.69 12.14
C ILE A 191 -0.25 2.15 12.58
N SER A 192 -1.25 1.27 12.44
CA SER A 192 -2.62 1.47 12.95
C SER A 192 -2.87 0.56 14.15
N PHE A 193 -3.69 1.03 15.09
CA PHE A 193 -4.21 0.23 16.20
C PHE A 193 -5.73 0.16 16.06
N ASP A 194 -6.23 -1.03 15.75
CA ASP A 194 -7.62 -1.25 15.38
C ASP A 194 -8.35 -2.08 16.44
N SER A 195 -9.66 -1.89 16.56
CA SER A 195 -10.52 -2.67 17.48
C SER A 195 -10.88 -4.06 16.94
N ALA A 196 -10.55 -4.37 15.69
CA ALA A 196 -10.88 -5.63 15.02
C ALA A 196 -9.66 -6.59 14.98
N ARG A 197 -9.92 -7.90 15.12
CA ARG A 197 -8.88 -8.94 14.98
C ARG A 197 -8.58 -9.32 13.53
N GLN A 198 -9.51 -9.07 12.62
CA GLN A 198 -9.28 -9.26 11.19
C GLN A 198 -8.48 -8.08 10.67
N VAL A 199 -7.45 -8.36 9.88
CA VAL A 199 -6.65 -7.33 9.20
C VAL A 199 -7.59 -6.52 8.32
N LEU A 200 -7.60 -5.21 8.51
CA LEU A 200 -8.48 -4.34 7.77
C LEU A 200 -8.19 -4.42 6.26
N PRO A 201 -9.25 -4.41 5.43
CA PRO A 201 -9.09 -4.20 3.99
C PRO A 201 -8.33 -2.88 3.73
N GLY A 202 -7.39 -2.87 2.78
CA GLY A 202 -6.60 -1.67 2.43
C GLY A 202 -5.09 -1.88 2.45
N GLY A 203 -4.62 -3.13 2.48
CA GLY A 203 -3.17 -3.44 2.41
C GLY A 203 -2.46 -3.38 3.76
N TYR A 204 -3.19 -3.51 4.86
CA TYR A 204 -2.61 -3.71 6.19
C TYR A 204 -2.05 -5.12 6.33
N ALA A 205 -1.05 -5.27 7.19
CA ALA A 205 -0.49 -6.56 7.58
C ALA A 205 -0.28 -6.57 9.10
N VAL A 206 -0.31 -7.75 9.70
CA VAL A 206 0.03 -7.88 11.11
C VAL A 206 1.55 -7.74 11.27
N LEU A 207 1.97 -6.89 12.20
CA LEU A 207 3.37 -6.77 12.63
C LEU A 207 3.74 -7.92 13.58
N ASN A 208 3.83 -9.12 13.01
CA ASN A 208 4.01 -10.39 13.72
C ASN A 208 5.34 -11.10 13.37
N GLY A 209 6.31 -10.36 12.81
CA GLY A 209 7.57 -10.97 12.39
C GLY A 209 7.46 -11.81 11.12
N ASN A 210 6.41 -11.66 10.30
CA ASN A 210 6.27 -12.43 9.06
C ASN A 210 7.38 -12.11 8.05
N LEU A 211 7.80 -13.15 7.32
CA LEU A 211 8.72 -13.02 6.20
C LEU A 211 7.93 -12.73 4.91
N LEU A 212 8.33 -11.71 4.17
CA LEU A 212 7.71 -11.26 2.94
C LEU A 212 8.69 -11.36 1.76
N SER A 213 8.15 -11.56 0.56
CA SER A 213 8.90 -11.53 -0.69
C SER A 213 9.16 -10.09 -1.15
N ARG A 214 10.40 -9.78 -1.53
CA ARG A 214 10.78 -8.49 -2.10
C ARG A 214 10.13 -8.24 -3.45
N SER A 215 9.90 -9.28 -4.25
CA SER A 215 9.26 -9.14 -5.57
C SER A 215 7.76 -8.87 -5.46
N ASP A 216 7.10 -9.37 -4.39
CA ASP A 216 5.69 -9.12 -4.14
C ASP A 216 5.44 -7.78 -3.44
N TRP A 217 6.41 -7.31 -2.65
CA TRP A 217 6.29 -6.08 -1.86
C TRP A 217 7.52 -5.16 -2.01
N PRO A 218 7.88 -4.76 -3.25
CA PRO A 218 9.12 -4.01 -3.48
C PRO A 218 9.11 -2.65 -2.78
N TRP A 219 7.99 -1.92 -2.82
CA TRP A 219 7.87 -0.62 -2.13
C TRP A 219 7.97 -0.73 -0.61
N LEU A 220 7.47 -1.83 -0.01
CA LEU A 220 7.58 -2.04 1.43
C LEU A 220 9.01 -2.40 1.82
N PHE A 221 9.72 -3.14 0.96
CA PHE A 221 11.13 -3.42 1.14
C PHE A 221 11.97 -2.13 1.03
N ASP A 222 11.72 -1.29 0.02
CA ASP A 222 12.42 0.01 -0.13
C ASP A 222 12.17 0.93 1.08
N LEU A 223 10.95 0.93 1.63
CA LEU A 223 10.66 1.59 2.89
C LEU A 223 11.47 0.98 4.05
N ALA A 224 11.50 -0.34 4.17
CA ALA A 224 12.26 -1.02 5.22
C ALA A 224 13.75 -0.64 5.17
N GLN A 225 14.33 -0.59 3.97
CA GLN A 225 15.73 -0.19 3.76
C GLN A 225 15.97 1.29 4.13
N SER A 226 15.07 2.18 3.74
CA SER A 226 15.18 3.62 4.01
C SER A 226 14.75 4.01 5.42
N SER A 227 14.15 3.10 6.19
CA SER A 227 13.63 3.37 7.53
C SER A 227 14.69 3.77 8.56
N GLY A 228 15.96 3.40 8.32
CA GLY A 228 17.03 3.49 9.31
C GLY A 228 16.95 2.46 10.44
N VAL A 229 16.00 1.51 10.37
CA VAL A 229 15.71 0.51 11.40
C VAL A 229 15.69 -0.90 10.80
N MET A 230 16.74 -1.24 10.06
CA MET A 230 16.93 -2.57 9.47
C MET A 230 18.15 -3.26 10.06
N VAL A 231 17.99 -4.50 10.51
CA VAL A 231 19.06 -5.31 11.12
C VAL A 231 19.23 -6.64 10.38
N THR A 232 20.31 -7.35 10.66
CA THR A 232 20.50 -8.70 10.11
C THR A 232 19.55 -9.70 10.76
N GLU A 233 19.23 -10.80 10.08
CA GLU A 233 18.41 -11.87 10.67
C GLU A 233 19.04 -12.46 11.96
N ALA A 234 20.38 -12.46 12.04
CA ALA A 234 21.12 -12.95 13.21
C ALA A 234 20.92 -12.08 14.46
N THR A 235 20.70 -10.77 14.28
CA THR A 235 20.54 -9.79 15.37
C THR A 235 19.07 -9.48 15.68
N ARG A 236 18.14 -10.31 15.19
CA ARG A 236 16.70 -10.12 15.36
C ARG A 236 16.27 -10.16 16.83
N VAL A 237 16.84 -11.06 17.62
CA VAL A 237 16.54 -11.16 19.06
C VAL A 237 17.08 -9.91 19.76
N GLY A 238 16.21 -9.19 20.47
CA GLY A 238 16.52 -7.88 21.04
C GLY A 238 16.29 -6.70 20.09
N SER A 239 15.91 -6.97 18.83
CA SER A 239 15.56 -5.97 17.80
C SER A 239 14.18 -6.27 17.21
N GLU A 240 13.22 -6.69 18.04
CA GLU A 240 11.90 -7.14 17.59
C GLU A 240 11.10 -6.04 16.87
N GLY A 241 11.35 -4.76 17.16
CA GLY A 241 10.79 -3.64 16.42
C GLY A 241 11.50 -3.34 15.10
N ALA A 242 12.60 -3.98 14.77
CA ALA A 242 13.34 -3.73 13.53
C ALA A 242 12.85 -4.61 12.37
N TRP A 243 13.02 -4.09 11.16
CA TRP A 243 12.97 -4.91 9.95
C TRP A 243 14.20 -5.80 9.90
N THR A 244 14.10 -6.98 9.26
CA THR A 244 15.30 -7.78 8.98
C THR A 244 15.49 -8.05 7.49
N ASN A 245 16.74 -8.31 7.10
CA ASN A 245 17.08 -8.63 5.71
C ASN A 245 16.53 -9.98 5.21
N GLY A 246 15.86 -10.77 6.07
CA GLY A 246 15.41 -12.12 5.72
C GLY A 246 16.58 -13.03 5.32
N ASP A 247 16.45 -13.68 4.17
CA ASP A 247 17.50 -14.48 3.52
C ASP A 247 18.64 -13.65 2.90
N GLY A 248 18.57 -12.31 2.95
CA GLY A 248 19.54 -11.41 2.34
C GLY A 248 19.35 -11.16 0.83
N ALA A 249 18.49 -11.93 0.15
CA ALA A 249 18.35 -11.89 -1.30
C ALA A 249 16.92 -11.64 -1.76
N THR A 250 15.99 -12.54 -1.44
CA THR A 250 14.63 -12.55 -2.02
C THR A 250 13.55 -12.13 -1.02
N THR A 251 13.89 -12.07 0.26
CA THR A 251 12.93 -11.83 1.33
C THR A 251 13.36 -10.71 2.28
N PHE A 252 12.44 -10.31 3.14
CA PHE A 252 12.66 -9.41 4.28
C PHE A 252 11.60 -9.68 5.34
N ARG A 253 11.86 -9.33 6.61
CA ARG A 253 10.92 -9.59 7.70
C ARG A 253 10.33 -8.30 8.26
N LEU A 254 9.04 -8.34 8.55
CA LEU A 254 8.36 -7.30 9.31
C LEU A 254 8.86 -7.27 10.77
N PRO A 255 8.75 -6.12 11.46
CA PRO A 255 8.81 -6.10 12.92
C PRO A 255 7.78 -7.04 13.57
N ASP A 256 8.09 -7.55 14.77
CA ASP A 256 7.16 -8.25 15.66
C ASP A 256 6.91 -7.41 16.91
N ILE A 257 5.80 -6.68 16.92
CA ILE A 257 5.48 -5.75 18.02
C ILE A 257 4.44 -6.31 18.98
N ARG A 258 4.02 -7.57 18.78
CA ARG A 258 2.90 -8.16 19.52
C ARG A 258 3.28 -8.30 21.00
N GLY A 259 2.46 -7.71 21.86
CA GLY A 259 2.67 -7.75 23.32
C GLY A 259 3.75 -6.79 23.83
N GLU A 260 4.27 -5.91 22.99
CA GLU A 260 5.24 -4.89 23.38
C GLU A 260 4.56 -3.53 23.58
N PHE A 261 4.99 -2.78 24.61
CA PHE A 261 4.61 -1.39 24.74
C PHE A 261 5.42 -0.52 23.78
N LEU A 262 4.85 0.61 23.36
CA LEU A 262 5.56 1.61 22.58
C LEU A 262 6.25 2.60 23.52
N ARG A 263 7.57 2.72 23.40
CA ARG A 263 8.33 3.84 23.92
C ARG A 263 8.76 4.74 22.76
N VAL A 264 8.52 6.05 22.88
CA VAL A 264 9.00 7.01 21.88
C VAL A 264 10.52 7.12 21.99
N LEU A 265 11.20 7.10 20.85
CA LEU A 265 12.64 7.23 20.77
C LEU A 265 13.11 8.58 21.34
N ASP A 266 14.21 8.57 22.09
CA ASP A 266 14.72 9.75 22.81
C ASP A 266 15.17 10.89 21.88
N GLU A 267 15.83 10.55 20.77
CA GLU A 267 16.33 11.51 19.77
C GLU A 267 17.09 12.71 20.37
N ALA A 268 17.99 12.42 21.33
CA ALA A 268 18.83 13.38 22.02
C ALA A 268 18.10 14.31 23.01
N ARG A 269 16.90 13.93 23.47
CA ARG A 269 16.23 14.60 24.60
C ARG A 269 16.94 14.34 25.93
N GLY A 270 17.63 13.21 26.08
CA GLY A 270 18.41 12.87 27.28
C GLY A 270 17.69 12.01 28.34
N VAL A 271 16.53 11.42 28.01
CA VAL A 271 15.74 10.58 28.92
C VAL A 271 16.05 9.08 28.73
N ASP A 272 16.17 8.62 27.50
CA ASP A 272 16.52 7.22 27.16
C ASP A 272 17.73 7.19 26.22
N VAL A 273 18.87 7.66 26.76
CA VAL A 273 20.11 7.87 26.01
C VAL A 273 20.61 6.55 25.41
N ASN A 274 21.06 6.60 24.15
CA ASN A 274 21.55 5.46 23.37
C ASN A 274 20.50 4.39 23.01
N ARG A 275 19.21 4.62 23.29
CA ARG A 275 18.15 3.71 22.84
C ARG A 275 18.13 3.66 21.31
N LEU A 276 18.34 2.46 20.76
CA LEU A 276 18.30 2.24 19.31
C LEU A 276 16.85 2.10 18.83
N ALA A 277 16.51 2.66 17.68
CA ALA A 277 15.20 2.41 17.07
C ALA A 277 15.02 0.91 16.79
N GLY A 278 13.79 0.40 16.96
CA GLY A 278 13.44 -1.00 16.78
C GLY A 278 14.00 -1.96 17.84
N SER A 279 14.86 -1.50 18.75
CA SER A 279 15.35 -2.36 19.82
C SER A 279 14.27 -2.67 20.85
N ARG A 280 14.34 -3.84 21.47
CA ARG A 280 13.48 -4.27 22.58
C ARG A 280 14.15 -3.96 23.91
N GLN A 281 13.35 -3.69 24.92
CA GLN A 281 13.78 -3.51 26.30
C GLN A 281 12.87 -4.38 27.18
N ALA A 282 13.48 -5.14 28.09
CA ALA A 282 12.74 -5.95 29.05
C ALA A 282 12.03 -5.07 30.08
N ASP A 283 11.02 -5.65 30.74
CA ASP A 283 10.40 -5.07 31.91
C ASP A 283 11.42 -4.86 33.03
N ALA A 284 11.16 -3.87 33.86
CA ALA A 284 11.91 -3.65 35.09
C ALA A 284 11.04 -2.98 36.15
N LEU A 285 11.38 -3.21 37.42
CA LEU A 285 10.88 -2.46 38.56
C LEU A 285 11.96 -1.47 39.01
N GLU A 286 11.55 -0.28 39.46
CA GLU A 286 12.48 0.64 40.10
C GLU A 286 12.97 0.06 41.43
N SER A 287 14.27 0.16 41.70
CA SER A 287 14.81 -0.19 43.00
C SER A 287 14.14 0.65 44.09
N HIS A 288 13.39 -0.02 44.97
CA HIS A 288 12.72 0.59 46.10
C HIS A 288 12.91 -0.28 47.34
N ASN A 289 12.80 0.35 48.51
CA ASN A 289 12.75 -0.33 49.78
C ASN A 289 11.39 -0.12 50.45
N HIS A 290 11.01 -1.07 51.30
CA HIS A 290 9.87 -0.93 52.19
C HIS A 290 10.40 -0.72 53.60
N PHE A 291 9.94 0.34 54.26
CA PHE A 291 10.12 0.47 55.69
C PHE A 291 9.22 -0.56 56.38
N LEU A 292 9.82 -1.50 57.08
CA LEU A 292 9.10 -2.43 57.94
C LEU A 292 9.12 -1.80 59.33
N PRO A 293 7.99 -1.31 59.86
CA PRO A 293 7.95 -0.88 61.24
C PRO A 293 8.13 -2.14 62.11
N THR A 294 9.35 -2.41 62.55
CA THR A 294 9.66 -3.34 63.62
C THR A 294 10.05 -2.50 64.83
N SER A 295 9.46 -2.78 65.99
CA SER A 295 9.76 -2.04 67.22
C SER A 295 10.14 -3.04 68.31
N SER A 296 11.32 -2.88 68.89
CA SER A 296 11.67 -3.53 70.15
C SER A 296 11.03 -2.72 71.29
N GLY A 297 9.83 -3.11 71.70
CA GLY A 297 9.20 -2.53 72.88
C GLY A 297 7.68 -2.37 72.76
N THR A 298 6.99 -2.75 73.83
CA THR A 298 5.56 -2.52 74.00
C THR A 298 5.29 -1.04 74.19
N ALA A 299 4.89 -0.36 73.11
CA ALA A 299 3.68 0.47 73.04
C ALA A 299 3.76 1.47 71.89
N VAL A 300 2.85 1.32 70.93
CA VAL A 300 1.93 2.34 70.38
C VAL A 300 1.70 2.14 68.88
N ARG A 301 0.40 2.12 68.56
CA ARG A 301 -0.30 1.94 67.27
C ARG A 301 -0.07 3.13 66.31
N PRO A 302 -0.24 2.98 64.97
CA PRO A 302 -1.40 2.34 64.34
C PRO A 302 -1.17 1.14 63.42
N THR A 303 -0.06 0.40 63.51
CA THR A 303 0.07 -0.85 62.73
C THR A 303 0.83 -1.95 63.49
N PRO A 304 0.49 -3.25 63.30
CA PRO A 304 1.20 -4.36 63.94
C PRO A 304 2.64 -4.42 63.43
N SER A 305 3.59 -4.17 64.32
CA SER A 305 5.02 -4.34 64.06
C SER A 305 5.46 -5.75 64.45
N LEU A 306 6.37 -6.37 63.69
CA LEU A 306 7.07 -7.58 64.14
C LEU A 306 8.03 -7.15 65.26
N PRO A 307 7.93 -7.70 66.48
CA PRO A 307 8.91 -7.41 67.53
C PRO A 307 10.22 -8.14 67.19
N ASP A 308 11.27 -7.38 66.89
CA ASP A 308 12.63 -7.91 66.72
C ASP A 308 13.57 -7.18 67.67
N SER A 309 14.09 -7.89 68.67
CA SER A 309 15.02 -7.36 69.67
C SER A 309 16.46 -7.24 69.16
N LEU A 310 16.75 -7.66 67.92
CA LEU A 310 18.07 -7.61 67.29
C LEU A 310 18.20 -6.51 66.23
N TRP A 311 17.14 -5.74 65.97
CA TRP A 311 17.14 -4.67 64.96
C TRP A 311 17.66 -3.35 65.56
N ASP A 312 18.90 -3.00 65.23
CA ASP A 312 19.56 -1.75 65.63
C ASP A 312 19.08 -0.57 64.75
N LEU A 313 18.46 0.44 65.38
CA LEU A 313 17.93 1.65 64.75
C LEU A 313 18.96 2.79 64.58
N THR A 314 20.23 2.58 64.93
CA THR A 314 21.25 3.65 64.86
C THR A 314 21.92 3.81 63.51
N HIS A 315 21.64 2.91 62.56
CA HIS A 315 22.18 2.96 61.20
C HIS A 315 21.03 2.89 60.18
N ASP A 316 20.63 4.06 59.66
CA ASP A 316 19.68 4.18 58.56
C ASP A 316 20.08 3.25 57.42
N VAL A 317 19.15 2.36 57.06
CA VAL A 317 19.26 1.38 55.96
C VAL A 317 20.47 0.45 56.11
N ASN A 318 20.23 -0.76 56.62
CA ASN A 318 21.24 -1.81 56.61
C ASN A 318 21.50 -2.30 55.18
N ALA A 319 22.35 -1.60 54.44
CA ALA A 319 22.74 -1.93 53.07
C ALA A 319 23.58 -3.23 52.99
N ALA A 320 24.13 -3.69 54.12
CA ALA A 320 24.96 -4.89 54.21
C ALA A 320 25.00 -5.44 55.66
N PRO A 321 24.11 -6.38 56.02
CA PRO A 321 24.00 -6.91 57.39
C PRO A 321 25.17 -7.83 57.69
N VAL A 322 25.92 -7.50 58.74
CA VAL A 322 27.01 -8.33 59.26
C VAL A 322 26.62 -8.82 60.64
N SER A 323 26.00 -10.01 60.68
CA SER A 323 25.91 -10.96 61.80
C SER A 323 24.55 -11.68 61.80
N GLY A 324 24.54 -12.91 61.27
CA GLY A 324 23.67 -13.97 61.80
C GLY A 324 22.39 -14.28 61.04
N THR A 325 21.47 -13.34 60.81
CA THR A 325 20.24 -13.60 60.02
C THR A 325 19.61 -12.31 59.52
N LEU A 326 19.33 -12.27 58.22
CA LEU A 326 18.60 -11.20 57.55
C LEU A 326 17.09 -11.39 57.72
N GLY A 327 16.38 -10.35 58.16
CA GLY A 327 14.92 -10.34 58.14
C GLY A 327 14.40 -10.34 56.69
N THR A 328 13.72 -11.41 56.28
CA THR A 328 13.06 -11.50 54.97
C THR A 328 11.55 -11.29 55.15
N THR A 329 10.92 -10.53 54.25
CA THR A 329 9.43 -10.34 54.24
C THR A 329 8.69 -11.52 53.61
N PHE A 330 9.41 -12.54 53.17
CA PHE A 330 8.90 -13.81 52.69
C PHE A 330 9.47 -14.95 53.55
N PRO A 331 8.65 -15.79 54.20
CA PRO A 331 9.16 -16.99 54.86
C PRO A 331 9.57 -18.00 53.79
N ASN A 332 10.88 -18.22 53.63
CA ASN A 332 11.40 -19.20 52.68
C ASN A 332 12.06 -20.38 53.42
N ALA A 333 11.47 -21.57 53.28
CA ALA A 333 12.04 -22.81 53.80
C ALA A 333 13.33 -23.27 53.07
N ALA A 334 13.62 -22.73 51.88
CA ALA A 334 14.79 -23.03 51.06
C ALA A 334 16.00 -22.09 51.28
N TYR A 335 15.91 -21.08 52.15
CA TYR A 335 17.07 -20.23 52.49
C TYR A 335 18.23 -21.04 53.11
N ASN A 336 17.90 -22.10 53.85
CA ASN A 336 18.87 -22.95 54.52
C ASN A 336 19.52 -24.01 53.61
N SER A 337 19.06 -24.18 52.36
CA SER A 337 19.61 -25.18 51.42
C SER A 337 20.61 -24.58 50.42
N GLY A 338 20.88 -23.27 50.47
CA GLY A 338 21.82 -22.61 49.55
C GLY A 338 21.30 -22.42 48.12
N ASP A 339 20.07 -22.84 47.84
CA ASP A 339 19.43 -22.71 46.54
C ASP A 339 18.61 -21.42 46.47
N SER A 340 18.96 -20.53 45.54
CA SER A 340 18.15 -19.35 45.23
C SER A 340 16.87 -19.80 44.53
N VAL A 341 15.72 -19.73 45.21
CA VAL A 341 14.42 -20.06 44.59
C VAL A 341 13.80 -18.78 44.01
N GLY A 342 13.97 -18.61 42.69
CA GLY A 342 13.25 -17.62 41.88
C GLY A 342 14.05 -16.36 41.53
N ASN A 343 13.79 -15.81 40.35
CA ASN A 343 14.33 -14.51 39.94
C ASN A 343 13.49 -13.41 40.60
N ILE A 344 14.11 -12.53 41.40
CA ILE A 344 13.46 -11.42 42.13
C ILE A 344 12.90 -10.35 41.16
N GLY A 345 13.10 -10.54 39.85
CA GLY A 345 12.69 -9.63 38.79
C GLY A 345 13.86 -8.77 38.31
N GLY A 346 13.70 -8.13 37.16
CA GLY A 346 14.67 -7.14 36.69
C GLY A 346 14.48 -5.83 37.44
N PHE A 347 15.51 -5.34 38.15
CA PHE A 347 15.50 -4.01 38.74
C PHE A 347 16.27 -3.01 37.88
N SER A 348 15.80 -1.77 37.85
CA SER A 348 16.42 -0.67 37.10
C SER A 348 16.18 0.66 37.84
N THR A 349 16.64 1.76 37.26
CA THR A 349 16.39 3.12 37.76
C THR A 349 14.98 3.64 37.41
N GLU A 350 14.13 2.78 36.85
CA GLU A 350 12.76 3.12 36.45
C GLU A 350 11.90 1.85 36.44
N THR A 351 10.64 1.99 36.82
CA THR A 351 9.61 0.97 36.61
C THR A 351 9.04 1.08 35.19
N ARG A 352 9.13 0.01 34.39
CA ARG A 352 8.67 -0.01 32.99
C ARG A 352 8.15 -1.38 32.54
N PRO A 353 7.18 -1.44 31.62
CA PRO A 353 6.85 -2.67 30.93
C PRO A 353 7.89 -3.01 29.85
N ARG A 354 7.82 -4.24 29.33
CA ARG A 354 8.50 -4.60 28.09
C ARG A 354 8.09 -3.66 26.96
N ASN A 355 9.06 -3.13 26.24
CA ASN A 355 8.79 -2.15 25.20
C ASN A 355 9.75 -2.21 24.01
N ILE A 356 9.30 -1.63 22.90
CA ILE A 356 10.09 -1.32 21.72
C ILE A 356 10.18 0.20 21.54
N ALA A 357 11.24 0.66 20.89
CA ALA A 357 11.43 2.08 20.62
C ALA A 357 11.19 2.45 19.15
N TYR A 358 10.27 3.39 18.90
CA TYR A 358 10.08 3.99 17.55
C TYR A 358 10.13 5.51 17.57
N PRO A 359 10.54 6.13 16.46
CA PRO A 359 10.46 7.57 16.29
C PRO A 359 9.00 8.05 16.33
N ALA A 360 8.75 9.16 17.02
CA ALA A 360 7.51 9.91 16.88
C ALA A 360 7.64 10.92 15.74
N ARG A 361 6.68 10.93 14.82
CA ARG A 361 6.61 11.87 13.70
C ARG A 361 5.20 12.42 13.60
N ILE A 362 5.09 13.69 13.25
CA ILE A 362 3.82 14.33 12.92
C ILE A 362 3.79 14.66 11.43
N LYS A 363 2.66 14.41 10.77
CA LYS A 363 2.45 14.79 9.38
C LYS A 363 2.29 16.31 9.33
N LEU A 364 3.14 16.99 8.56
CA LEU A 364 3.13 18.45 8.43
C LEU A 364 2.44 18.95 7.15
N ILE A 365 2.25 18.08 6.15
CA ILE A 365 1.52 18.35 4.89
C ILE A 365 0.74 17.11 4.45
#